data_AF-R5P533-F1
#
_entry.id   AF-R5P533-F1
#
_cell.length_a   1.000
_cell.length_b   1.000
_cell.length_c   1.000
_cell.angle_alpha   90.00
_cell.angle_beta   90.00
_cell.angle_gamma   90.00
#
_symmetry.space_group_name_H-M   'P 1'
#
loop_
_entity.id
_entity.type
_entity.pdbx_description
1 polymer ?
#
loop_
_entity_poly.entity_id
_entity_poly.type
_entity_poly.pdbx_seq_one_letter_code
_entity_poly.pdbx_strand_id
1 'polypeptide(L)'
;MRRIITWKKYHRWIGLIVSVFMLIFCVSGIILNHRQLFRSCDVDRCWMPSNYHVANFNNGVVKGSRNIGADSVLVFGGAGLWLTDTKGEQWHDFNEGIDVGADNRNIRNVVKTKDGRLWCATQYDLYCREGKNWKKIVLPNNEERIADVCLAKDSTSIIVLSRSKVYMVLDGAIKTLTIPAPTGYNPSTTLFKTVWQLHSGEYFGMAGRLVVDAIAVVLIILSLTGIVIFLLPYDIRRLKRKGKKNSMKSRGRQMVWNMKWHNRFGYSTIILTLWIAITGMCLRPPLMIPLVMKKISAQTDSSNVWHDKLRAIRWDVAEDCWIVSTSDGFMLVDENFVEPPMQIAKHKAPTVSPMGVTVFEKDSASDEWIVGSFSGLYRWNIMSGRVVDYFSHKPNTQSSMRPVSNSQVSGYSNDFSLGIPIVFDYTKGASEKLQMPSEIANAKMSLWNIALELHVGRCYSPFLGPISDLFVFLSGLIISLTLLSGYIILRRQRNRRKAKVISVKQ
;
A
#
# COMPACT_ATOMS: atom_id res chain seq x y z
N MET A 1 0.07 45.92 19.14
CA MET A 1 1.52 45.66 18.91
C MET A 1 1.71 44.24 18.35
N ARG A 2 1.80 44.06 17.02
CA ARG A 2 1.95 42.72 16.40
C ARG A 2 3.35 42.17 16.69
N ARG A 3 3.48 41.17 17.57
CA ARG A 3 4.75 40.46 17.82
C ARG A 3 5.17 39.72 16.54
N ILE A 4 6.05 40.32 15.74
CA ILE A 4 6.63 39.66 14.56
C ILE A 4 7.46 38.46 15.03
N ILE A 5 7.08 37.25 14.61
CA ILE A 5 7.82 36.02 14.91
C ILE A 5 9.12 36.04 14.10
N THR A 6 10.26 35.99 14.78
CA THR A 6 11.55 35.88 14.10
C THR A 6 11.77 34.46 13.60
N TRP A 7 12.48 34.30 12.47
CA TRP A 7 12.83 32.98 11.91
C TRP A 7 13.47 32.04 12.95
N LYS A 8 14.26 32.57 13.89
CA LYS A 8 14.84 31.79 14.99
C LYS A 8 13.79 31.23 15.94
N LYS A 9 12.77 32.01 16.30
CA LYS A 9 11.67 31.56 17.16
C LYS A 9 10.81 30.53 16.43
N TYR A 10 10.49 30.80 15.16
CA TYR A 10 9.76 29.87 14.31
C TYR A 10 10.47 28.51 14.23
N HIS A 11 11.72 28.50 13.76
CA HIS A 11 12.51 27.27 13.59
C HIS A 11 12.62 26.49 14.89
N ARG A 12 12.81 27.17 16.02
CA ARG A 12 12.96 26.53 17.33
C ARG A 12 11.68 25.81 17.79
N TRP A 13 10.52 26.46 17.70
CA TRP A 13 9.27 25.90 18.24
C TRP A 13 8.56 25.00 17.24
N ILE A 14 8.42 25.45 16.00
CA ILE A 14 7.82 24.65 14.94
C ILE A 14 8.71 23.45 14.62
N GLY A 15 10.03 23.64 14.56
CA GLY A 15 10.96 22.54 14.34
C GLY A 15 10.90 21.47 15.41
N LEU A 16 10.57 21.80 16.66
CA LEU A 16 10.38 20.80 17.71
C LEU A 16 9.13 19.95 17.45
N ILE A 17 7.99 20.58 17.14
CA ILE A 17 6.75 19.85 16.83
C ILE A 17 6.95 18.97 15.59
N VAL A 18 7.53 19.56 14.53
CA VAL A 18 7.84 18.87 13.28
C VAL A 18 8.80 17.71 13.49
N SER A 19 9.79 17.83 14.39
CA SER A 19 10.78 16.78 14.61
C SER A 19 10.16 15.44 15.03
N VAL A 20 9.06 15.46 15.80
CA VAL A 20 8.35 14.24 16.22
C VAL A 20 7.72 13.55 15.01
N PHE A 21 6.96 14.29 14.20
CA PHE A 21 6.34 13.73 12.98
C PHE A 21 7.37 13.36 11.93
N MET A 22 8.48 14.10 11.82
CA MET A 22 9.59 13.76 10.94
C MET A 22 10.22 12.41 11.27
N LEU A 23 10.40 12.10 12.55
CA LEU A 23 10.89 10.78 12.95
C LEU A 23 9.92 9.69 12.50
N ILE A 24 8.62 9.90 12.66
CA ILE A 24 7.59 8.96 12.19
C ILE A 24 7.66 8.81 10.67
N PHE A 25 7.68 9.90 9.89
CA PHE A 25 7.78 9.84 8.42
C PHE A 25 9.05 9.13 7.96
N CYS A 26 10.19 9.37 8.59
CA CYS A 26 11.46 8.74 8.19
C CYS A 26 11.46 7.25 8.49
N VAL A 27 11.06 6.84 9.71
CA VAL A 27 11.02 5.41 10.08
C VAL A 27 10.00 4.66 9.24
N SER A 28 8.79 5.21 9.09
CA SER A 28 7.78 4.61 8.24
C SER A 28 8.19 4.57 6.77
N GLY A 29 8.84 5.62 6.24
CA GLY A 29 9.33 5.66 4.86
C GLY A 29 10.34 4.54 4.55
N ILE A 30 11.29 4.30 5.47
CA ILE A 30 12.26 3.20 5.35
C ILE A 30 11.53 1.85 5.35
N ILE A 31 10.57 1.64 6.27
CA ILE A 31 9.77 0.42 6.31
C ILE A 31 9.01 0.23 4.98
N LEU A 32 8.46 1.32 4.43
CA LEU A 32 7.70 1.29 3.18
C LEU A 32 8.55 0.87 1.97
N ASN A 33 9.80 1.34 1.91
CA ASN A 33 10.76 0.99 0.85
C ASN A 33 11.21 -0.47 0.91
N HIS A 34 11.19 -1.09 2.09
CA HIS A 34 11.74 -2.43 2.34
C HIS A 34 10.69 -3.45 2.82
N ARG A 35 9.51 -3.45 2.20
CA ARG A 35 8.38 -4.31 2.59
C ARG A 35 8.74 -5.78 2.80
N GLN A 36 9.55 -6.37 1.91
CA GLN A 36 9.96 -7.78 2.01
C GLN A 36 10.76 -8.09 3.28
N LEU A 37 11.60 -7.17 3.76
CA LEU A 37 12.37 -7.35 5.00
C LEU A 37 11.47 -7.43 6.24
N PHE A 38 10.33 -6.74 6.20
CA PHE A 38 9.38 -6.64 7.32
C PHE A 38 8.13 -7.52 7.14
N ARG A 39 8.13 -8.46 6.20
CA ARG A 39 6.95 -9.28 5.85
C ARG A 39 6.43 -10.18 6.99
N SER A 40 7.31 -10.53 7.93
CA SER A 40 7.00 -11.30 9.14
C SER A 40 6.73 -10.44 10.38
N CYS A 41 6.88 -9.12 10.27
CA CYS A 41 6.68 -8.20 11.39
C CYS A 41 5.22 -7.76 11.44
N ASP A 42 4.56 -8.11 12.53
CA ASP A 42 3.17 -7.77 12.79
C ASP A 42 3.04 -6.92 14.05
N VAL A 43 1.96 -6.15 14.11
CA VAL A 43 1.63 -5.28 15.23
C VAL A 43 0.17 -5.48 15.60
N ASP A 44 -0.10 -5.50 16.90
CA ASP A 44 -1.45 -5.64 17.42
C ASP A 44 -2.29 -4.40 17.12
N ARG A 45 -3.54 -4.62 16.70
CA ARG A 45 -4.46 -3.54 16.31
C ARG A 45 -4.84 -2.62 17.47
N CYS A 46 -4.59 -3.02 18.72
CA CYS A 46 -4.82 -2.19 19.91
C CYS A 46 -3.97 -0.90 19.93
N TRP A 47 -2.87 -0.85 19.16
CA TRP A 47 -2.06 0.35 18.99
C TRP A 47 -2.63 1.31 17.93
N MET A 48 -3.68 0.90 17.22
CA MET A 48 -4.36 1.68 16.19
C MET A 48 -5.73 2.18 16.70
N PRO A 49 -6.31 3.22 16.08
CA PRO A 49 -7.65 3.64 16.44
C PRO A 49 -8.71 2.55 16.16
N SER A 50 -9.89 2.69 16.79
CA SER A 50 -10.94 1.66 16.80
C SER A 50 -11.45 1.25 15.41
N ASN A 51 -11.35 2.10 14.40
CA ASN A 51 -11.74 1.77 13.03
C ASN A 51 -10.84 0.70 12.38
N TYR A 52 -9.65 0.46 12.91
CA TYR A 52 -8.75 -0.61 12.46
C TYR A 52 -9.01 -1.94 13.17
N HIS A 53 -9.82 -1.97 14.23
CA HIS A 53 -10.16 -3.19 14.94
C HIS A 53 -11.10 -4.06 14.11
N VAL A 54 -10.89 -5.37 14.15
CA VAL A 54 -11.69 -6.31 13.37
C VAL A 54 -13.00 -6.58 14.10
N ALA A 55 -14.10 -6.25 13.45
CA ALA A 55 -15.46 -6.55 13.89
C ALA A 55 -16.31 -6.95 12.69
N ASN A 56 -17.13 -7.99 12.84
CA ASN A 56 -17.99 -8.50 11.76
C ASN A 56 -17.22 -8.78 10.46
N PHE A 57 -15.98 -9.28 10.53
CA PHE A 57 -15.11 -9.51 9.35
C PHE A 57 -14.82 -8.26 8.49
N ASN A 58 -14.87 -7.06 9.07
CA ASN A 58 -14.45 -5.82 8.38
C ASN A 58 -12.91 -5.78 8.15
N ASN A 59 -12.41 -4.68 7.59
CA ASN A 59 -10.98 -4.46 7.29
C ASN A 59 -10.37 -5.48 6.31
N GLY A 60 -11.20 -6.12 5.47
CA GLY A 60 -10.75 -7.04 4.43
C GLY A 60 -10.10 -8.32 4.95
N VAL A 61 -10.44 -8.75 6.17
CA VAL A 61 -9.95 -10.01 6.74
C VAL A 61 -10.44 -11.22 5.94
N VAL A 62 -11.61 -11.11 5.31
CA VAL A 62 -12.16 -12.08 4.35
C VAL A 62 -12.27 -11.44 2.98
N LYS A 63 -11.74 -12.13 1.97
CA LYS A 63 -11.83 -11.76 0.56
C LYS A 63 -12.76 -12.71 -0.20
N GLY A 64 -12.75 -13.99 0.14
CA GLY A 64 -13.61 -14.98 -0.49
C GLY A 64 -13.59 -16.31 0.22
N SER A 65 -14.23 -17.30 -0.40
CA SER A 65 -14.30 -18.67 0.09
C SER A 65 -14.27 -19.66 -1.06
N ARG A 66 -14.07 -20.94 -0.74
CA ARG A 66 -14.27 -22.08 -1.62
C ARG A 66 -14.93 -23.21 -0.86
N ASN A 67 -15.99 -23.77 -1.42
CA ASN A 67 -16.45 -25.08 -0.99
C ASN A 67 -15.36 -26.14 -1.29
N ILE A 68 -14.92 -26.88 -0.28
CA ILE A 68 -13.91 -27.93 -0.42
C ILE A 68 -14.43 -29.34 -0.13
N GLY A 69 -15.68 -29.47 0.33
CA GLY A 69 -16.32 -30.73 0.69
C GLY A 69 -17.82 -30.55 0.98
N ALA A 70 -18.53 -31.63 1.25
CA ALA A 70 -19.99 -31.59 1.42
C ALA A 70 -20.46 -30.67 2.57
N ASP A 71 -19.64 -30.54 3.62
CA ASP A 71 -19.93 -29.81 4.84
C ASP A 71 -18.90 -28.71 5.16
N SER A 72 -17.93 -28.48 4.27
CA SER A 72 -16.70 -27.75 4.58
C SER A 72 -16.44 -26.61 3.59
N VAL A 73 -16.32 -25.39 4.13
CA VAL A 73 -16.03 -24.17 3.40
C VAL A 73 -14.68 -23.61 3.87
N LEU A 74 -13.78 -23.39 2.92
CA LEU A 74 -12.50 -22.74 3.17
C LEU A 74 -12.65 -21.24 2.91
N VAL A 75 -12.45 -20.43 3.93
CA VAL A 75 -12.51 -18.96 3.89
C VAL A 75 -11.11 -18.39 3.86
N PHE A 76 -10.88 -17.37 3.06
CA PHE A 76 -9.56 -16.79 2.87
C PHE A 76 -9.59 -15.26 2.72
N GLY A 77 -8.51 -14.60 3.13
CA GLY A 77 -8.35 -13.15 2.93
C GLY A 77 -7.14 -12.57 3.65
N GLY A 78 -7.30 -11.34 4.17
CA GLY A 78 -6.23 -10.64 4.89
C GLY A 78 -5.82 -11.28 6.22
N ALA A 79 -6.65 -12.16 6.80
CA ALA A 79 -6.37 -12.86 8.04
C ALA A 79 -5.91 -14.32 7.85
N GLY A 80 -5.46 -14.70 6.65
CA GLY A 80 -5.05 -16.08 6.36
C GLY A 80 -6.19 -16.97 5.86
N LEU A 81 -6.03 -18.27 6.09
CA LEU A 81 -6.94 -19.35 5.73
C LEU A 81 -7.66 -19.90 6.96
N TRP A 82 -8.96 -20.12 6.82
CA TRP A 82 -9.82 -20.61 7.89
C TRP A 82 -10.80 -21.64 7.35
N LEU A 83 -10.90 -22.79 8.00
CA LEU A 83 -11.87 -23.81 7.65
C LEU A 83 -13.12 -23.63 8.51
N THR A 84 -14.29 -23.66 7.88
CA THR A 84 -15.57 -23.59 8.57
C THR A 84 -16.61 -24.55 7.99
N ASP A 85 -17.68 -24.81 8.73
CA ASP A 85 -18.83 -25.55 8.23
C ASP A 85 -19.66 -24.69 7.26
N THR A 86 -20.59 -25.29 6.50
CA THR A 86 -21.38 -24.54 5.51
C THR A 86 -22.27 -23.44 6.12
N LYS A 87 -22.51 -23.45 7.43
CA LYS A 87 -23.24 -22.40 8.15
C LYS A 87 -22.35 -21.30 8.72
N GLY A 88 -21.04 -21.49 8.79
CA GLY A 88 -20.12 -20.51 9.37
C GLY A 88 -20.17 -20.42 10.89
N GLU A 89 -20.45 -21.53 11.58
CA GLU A 89 -20.59 -21.63 13.03
C GLU A 89 -19.30 -22.17 13.69
N GLN A 90 -18.62 -23.10 13.05
CA GLN A 90 -17.40 -23.75 13.56
C GLN A 90 -16.19 -23.31 12.78
N TRP A 91 -15.14 -22.75 13.41
CA TRP A 91 -13.99 -22.19 12.70
C TRP A 91 -12.68 -22.79 13.20
N HIS A 92 -11.78 -23.12 12.27
CA HIS A 92 -10.48 -23.72 12.55
C HIS A 92 -9.39 -23.03 11.73
N ASP A 93 -8.21 -22.82 12.32
CA ASP A 93 -7.04 -22.30 11.60
C ASP A 93 -6.62 -23.30 10.50
N PHE A 94 -6.34 -22.79 9.31
CA PHE A 94 -5.91 -23.60 8.16
C PHE A 94 -4.60 -23.06 7.55
N ASN A 95 -3.75 -22.41 8.35
CA ASN A 95 -2.53 -21.74 7.90
C ASN A 95 -1.26 -22.59 8.07
N GLU A 96 -1.35 -23.80 8.62
CA GLU A 96 -0.20 -24.67 8.90
C GLU A 96 0.67 -24.90 7.64
N GLY A 97 1.93 -24.48 7.70
CA GLY A 97 2.89 -24.51 6.58
C GLY A 97 3.08 -23.17 5.82
N ILE A 98 2.21 -22.18 6.02
CA ILE A 98 2.37 -20.83 5.44
C ILE A 98 3.28 -19.98 6.35
N ASP A 99 4.23 -19.27 5.72
CA ASP A 99 5.14 -18.32 6.38
C ASP A 99 4.36 -17.38 7.34
N VAL A 100 4.89 -17.18 8.55
CA VAL A 100 4.26 -16.35 9.58
C VAL A 100 4.33 -14.86 9.20
N GLY A 101 3.31 -14.09 9.55
CA GLY A 101 3.19 -12.66 9.26
C GLY A 101 1.90 -12.34 8.54
N ALA A 102 1.20 -11.26 8.90
CA ALA A 102 -0.03 -10.82 8.26
C ALA A 102 0.17 -10.53 6.75
N ASP A 103 1.36 -10.06 6.37
CA ASP A 103 1.72 -9.81 4.98
C ASP A 103 1.95 -11.12 4.20
N ASN A 104 2.56 -12.13 4.83
CA ASN A 104 2.76 -13.46 4.26
C ASN A 104 1.45 -14.26 4.16
N ARG A 105 0.52 -14.05 5.10
CA ARG A 105 -0.80 -14.68 5.16
C ARG A 105 -1.92 -13.86 4.51
N ASN A 106 -1.57 -12.84 3.73
CA ASN A 106 -2.54 -12.13 2.89
C ASN A 106 -2.89 -13.00 1.68
N ILE A 107 -4.00 -13.73 1.77
CA ILE A 107 -4.40 -14.69 0.73
C ILE A 107 -5.07 -13.96 -0.43
N ARG A 108 -4.56 -14.18 -1.64
CA ARG A 108 -5.08 -13.59 -2.88
C ARG A 108 -6.24 -14.38 -3.42
N ASN A 109 -6.08 -15.69 -3.55
CA ASN A 109 -7.12 -16.60 -3.99
C ASN A 109 -6.74 -18.04 -3.64
N VAL A 110 -7.73 -18.91 -3.62
CA VAL A 110 -7.56 -20.36 -3.43
C VAL A 110 -8.36 -21.09 -4.51
N VAL A 111 -7.77 -22.15 -5.05
CA VAL A 111 -8.42 -23.03 -6.03
C VAL A 111 -8.26 -24.50 -5.66
N LYS A 112 -9.25 -25.30 -6.05
CA LYS A 112 -9.23 -26.75 -5.96
C LYS A 112 -9.19 -27.32 -7.37
N THR A 113 -8.11 -28.02 -7.71
CA THR A 113 -8.00 -28.71 -9.00
C THR A 113 -8.92 -29.93 -9.03
N LYS A 114 -9.22 -30.44 -10.24
CA LYS A 114 -10.13 -31.56 -10.46
C LYS A 114 -9.72 -32.84 -9.73
N ASP A 115 -8.43 -33.05 -9.52
CA ASP A 115 -7.85 -34.15 -8.75
C ASP A 115 -7.94 -33.95 -7.22
N GLY A 116 -8.54 -32.85 -6.77
CA GLY A 116 -8.79 -32.53 -5.37
C GLY A 116 -7.66 -31.78 -4.66
N ARG A 117 -6.53 -31.50 -5.33
CA ARG A 117 -5.43 -30.73 -4.72
C ARG A 117 -5.85 -29.27 -4.51
N LEU A 118 -5.44 -28.71 -3.37
CA LEU A 118 -5.70 -27.31 -3.02
C LEU A 118 -4.45 -26.47 -3.28
N TRP A 119 -4.64 -25.35 -3.96
CA TRP A 119 -3.60 -24.38 -4.26
C TRP A 119 -3.98 -23.01 -3.72
N CYS A 120 -3.03 -22.36 -3.06
CA CYS A 120 -3.22 -21.07 -2.40
C CYS A 120 -2.15 -20.10 -2.87
N ALA A 121 -2.55 -18.95 -3.40
CA ALA A 121 -1.66 -17.84 -3.63
C ALA A 121 -1.76 -16.85 -2.47
N THR A 122 -0.64 -16.62 -1.78
CA THR A 122 -0.52 -15.48 -0.87
C THR A 122 0.00 -14.26 -1.63
N GLN A 123 0.18 -13.13 -0.96
CA GLN A 123 0.74 -11.94 -1.58
C GLN A 123 2.14 -12.17 -2.17
N TYR A 124 2.93 -13.12 -1.65
CA TYR A 124 4.32 -13.32 -2.05
C TYR A 124 4.58 -14.68 -2.67
N ASP A 125 3.87 -15.71 -2.22
CA ASP A 125 4.28 -17.09 -2.44
C ASP A 125 3.09 -17.96 -2.85
N LEU A 126 3.37 -18.98 -3.66
CA LEU A 126 2.41 -20.01 -4.04
C LEU A 126 2.58 -21.20 -3.09
N TYR A 127 1.48 -21.80 -2.66
CA TYR A 127 1.46 -22.99 -1.83
C TYR A 127 0.54 -24.06 -2.42
N CYS A 128 0.93 -25.32 -2.27
CA CYS A 128 0.11 -26.50 -2.55
C CYS A 128 -0.12 -27.26 -1.23
N ARG A 129 -1.33 -27.77 -1.02
CA ARG A 129 -1.66 -28.53 0.18
C ARG A 129 -1.17 -29.97 0.06
N GLU A 130 -0.26 -30.38 0.94
CA GLU A 130 0.22 -31.75 1.08
C GLU A 130 -0.13 -32.26 2.50
N GLY A 131 -1.17 -33.10 2.59
CA GLY A 131 -1.70 -33.59 3.88
C GLY A 131 -2.20 -32.44 4.77
N LYS A 132 -1.57 -32.28 5.94
CA LYS A 132 -1.89 -31.21 6.90
C LYS A 132 -1.07 -29.93 6.72
N ASN A 133 -0.16 -29.86 5.74
CA ASN A 133 0.73 -28.72 5.57
C ASN A 133 0.59 -28.07 4.19
N TRP A 134 0.67 -26.74 4.18
CA TRP A 134 0.90 -25.97 2.96
C TRP A 134 2.38 -26.00 2.63
N LYS A 135 2.72 -26.55 1.46
CA LYS A 135 4.09 -26.59 0.98
C LYS A 135 4.30 -25.48 -0.04
N LYS A 136 5.34 -24.69 0.20
CA LYS A 136 5.73 -23.57 -0.66
C LYS A 136 6.26 -24.07 -2.00
N ILE A 137 5.78 -23.46 -3.07
CA ILE A 137 6.21 -23.70 -4.45
C ILE A 137 6.92 -22.46 -4.96
N VAL A 138 8.17 -22.62 -5.36
CA VAL A 138 9.02 -21.51 -5.82
C VAL A 138 8.69 -21.20 -7.28
N LEU A 139 8.21 -19.98 -7.54
CA LEU A 139 8.04 -19.48 -8.90
C LEU A 139 9.39 -19.01 -9.45
N PRO A 140 9.79 -19.42 -10.67
CA PRO A 140 11.08 -19.08 -11.24
C PRO A 140 11.18 -17.58 -11.50
N ASN A 141 12.24 -16.93 -11.00
CA ASN A 141 12.54 -15.52 -11.22
C ASN A 141 11.38 -14.56 -10.85
N ASN A 142 10.65 -14.87 -9.77
CA ASN A 142 9.60 -14.01 -9.24
C ASN A 142 10.02 -13.30 -7.95
N GLU A 143 10.33 -12.01 -8.05
CA GLU A 143 10.52 -11.13 -6.89
C GLU A 143 9.30 -10.25 -6.61
N GLU A 144 8.28 -10.36 -7.47
CA GLU A 144 7.08 -9.55 -7.42
C GLU A 144 5.98 -10.17 -6.56
N ARG A 145 5.00 -9.34 -6.18
CA ARG A 145 3.80 -9.82 -5.52
C ARG A 145 2.96 -10.67 -6.48
N ILE A 146 2.33 -11.70 -5.93
CA ILE A 146 1.28 -12.44 -6.61
C ILE A 146 -0.03 -11.64 -6.48
N ALA A 147 -0.73 -11.54 -7.60
CA ALA A 147 -2.00 -10.85 -7.73
C ALA A 147 -3.16 -11.84 -7.60
N ASP A 148 -3.06 -13.03 -8.20
CA ASP A 148 -4.15 -13.99 -8.29
C ASP A 148 -3.68 -15.42 -8.61
N VAL A 149 -4.55 -16.40 -8.38
CA VAL A 149 -4.44 -17.77 -8.89
C VAL A 149 -5.81 -18.25 -9.36
N CYS A 150 -5.87 -18.95 -10.49
CA CYS A 150 -7.11 -19.53 -11.01
C CYS A 150 -6.85 -20.90 -11.67
N LEU A 151 -7.92 -21.64 -11.97
CA LEU A 151 -7.85 -22.87 -12.74
C LEU A 151 -7.71 -22.55 -14.23
N ALA A 152 -6.96 -23.39 -14.94
CA ALA A 152 -6.96 -23.42 -16.39
C ALA A 152 -8.24 -24.08 -16.95
N LYS A 153 -8.41 -23.99 -18.27
CA LYS A 153 -9.52 -24.60 -19.03
C LYS A 153 -9.72 -26.08 -18.70
N ASP A 154 -8.63 -26.83 -18.53
CA ASP A 154 -8.64 -28.27 -18.21
C ASP A 154 -9.05 -28.59 -16.75
N SER A 155 -9.11 -27.58 -15.87
CA SER A 155 -9.30 -27.69 -14.43
C SER A 155 -8.28 -28.58 -13.70
N THR A 156 -7.20 -29.00 -14.38
CA THR A 156 -6.10 -29.81 -13.83
C THR A 156 -4.85 -28.98 -13.63
N SER A 157 -4.62 -27.98 -14.47
CA SER A 157 -3.55 -27.01 -14.32
C SER A 157 -4.04 -25.71 -13.68
N ILE A 158 -3.10 -24.96 -13.11
CA ILE A 158 -3.38 -23.64 -12.51
C ILE A 158 -2.60 -22.56 -13.22
N ILE A 159 -3.20 -21.37 -13.26
CA ILE A 159 -2.55 -20.14 -13.69
C ILE A 159 -2.32 -19.26 -12.48
N VAL A 160 -1.07 -18.82 -12.29
CA VAL A 160 -0.67 -17.88 -11.26
C VAL A 160 -0.31 -16.57 -11.91
N LEU A 161 -0.95 -15.50 -11.45
CA LEU A 161 -0.76 -14.15 -11.97
C LEU A 161 0.10 -13.37 -10.98
N SER A 162 1.30 -12.98 -11.39
CA SER A 162 2.06 -11.93 -10.69
C SER A 162 1.61 -10.55 -11.17
N ARG A 163 2.22 -9.49 -10.65
CA ARG A 163 1.90 -8.12 -11.05
C ARG A 163 2.33 -7.80 -12.50
N SER A 164 3.23 -8.59 -13.07
CA SER A 164 3.76 -8.39 -14.43
C SER A 164 3.72 -9.62 -15.33
N LYS A 165 3.80 -10.84 -14.79
CA LYS A 165 3.94 -12.11 -15.55
C LYS A 165 2.85 -13.12 -15.21
N VAL A 166 2.66 -14.09 -16.11
CA VAL A 166 1.79 -15.24 -15.93
C VAL A 166 2.65 -16.49 -15.74
N TYR A 167 2.27 -17.38 -14.83
CA TYR A 167 2.90 -18.68 -14.65
C TYR A 167 1.85 -19.77 -14.81
N MET A 168 2.12 -20.74 -15.66
CA MET A 168 1.31 -21.94 -15.81
C MET A 168 1.97 -23.08 -15.05
N VAL A 169 1.23 -23.73 -14.16
CA VAL A 169 1.71 -24.86 -13.37
C VAL A 169 0.92 -26.10 -13.77
N LEU A 170 1.62 -27.08 -14.33
CA LEU A 170 1.09 -28.37 -14.77
C LEU A 170 1.99 -29.48 -14.24
N ASP A 171 1.44 -30.39 -13.43
CA ASP A 171 2.16 -31.54 -12.86
C ASP A 171 3.52 -31.22 -12.23
N GLY A 172 3.62 -30.04 -11.61
CA GLY A 172 4.85 -29.56 -10.95
C GLY A 172 5.83 -28.83 -11.87
N ALA A 173 5.65 -28.89 -13.19
CA ALA A 173 6.39 -28.05 -14.14
C ALA A 173 5.79 -26.63 -14.15
N ILE A 174 6.67 -25.61 -14.13
CA ILE A 174 6.27 -24.21 -14.12
C ILE A 174 6.78 -23.53 -15.39
N LYS A 175 5.85 -23.06 -16.23
CA LYS A 175 6.16 -22.29 -17.45
C LYS A 175 5.85 -20.82 -17.21
N THR A 176 6.82 -19.95 -17.43
CA THR A 176 6.62 -18.49 -17.39
C THR A 176 6.17 -17.98 -18.75
N LEU A 177 5.09 -17.20 -18.75
CA LEU A 177 4.45 -16.60 -19.92
C LEU A 177 4.34 -15.09 -19.72
N THR A 178 4.32 -14.34 -20.82
CA THR A 178 4.13 -12.89 -20.82
C THR A 178 3.04 -12.54 -21.81
N ILE A 179 2.10 -11.69 -21.38
CA ILE A 179 1.04 -11.20 -22.26
C ILE A 179 1.67 -10.21 -23.26
N PRO A 180 1.46 -10.37 -24.57
CA PRO A 180 2.02 -9.45 -25.56
C PRO A 180 1.43 -8.04 -25.42
N ALA A 181 2.05 -7.08 -26.09
CA ALA A 181 1.54 -5.71 -26.12
C ALA A 181 0.26 -5.62 -26.98
N PRO A 182 -0.71 -4.77 -26.60
CA PRO A 182 -1.86 -4.48 -27.46
C PRO A 182 -1.42 -3.88 -28.80
N THR A 183 -2.19 -4.09 -29.85
CA THR A 183 -1.94 -3.51 -31.17
C THR A 183 -1.96 -1.97 -31.09
N GLY A 184 -0.91 -1.31 -31.60
CA GLY A 184 -0.79 0.16 -31.53
C GLY A 184 -0.50 0.71 -30.13
N TYR A 185 0.04 -0.10 -29.21
CA TYR A 185 0.34 0.32 -27.85
C TYR A 185 1.40 1.43 -27.80
N ASN A 186 1.00 2.58 -27.24
CA ASN A 186 1.91 3.67 -26.92
C ASN A 186 2.24 3.65 -25.41
N PRO A 187 3.51 3.42 -25.04
CA PRO A 187 3.90 3.37 -23.63
C PRO A 187 3.71 4.75 -23.01
N SER A 188 2.80 4.82 -22.03
CA SER A 188 2.54 6.03 -21.26
C SER A 188 2.47 5.71 -19.77
N THR A 189 2.93 6.66 -18.96
CA THR A 189 2.84 6.61 -17.50
C THR A 189 2.27 7.93 -16.99
N THR A 190 1.65 7.91 -15.81
CA THR A 190 1.20 9.15 -15.17
C THR A 190 2.38 9.87 -14.56
N LEU A 191 2.35 11.20 -14.57
CA LEU A 191 3.37 11.99 -13.88
C LEU A 191 3.39 11.68 -12.38
N PHE A 192 2.23 11.34 -11.80
CA PHE A 192 2.13 10.84 -10.43
C PHE A 192 3.01 9.60 -10.19
N LYS A 193 2.97 8.60 -11.07
CA LYS A 193 3.79 7.38 -10.92
C LYS A 193 5.29 7.71 -10.94
N THR A 194 5.71 8.61 -11.81
CA THR A 194 7.11 9.08 -11.86
C THR A 194 7.51 9.80 -10.57
N VAL A 195 6.67 10.71 -10.05
CA VAL A 195 6.94 11.40 -8.78
C VAL A 195 6.97 10.42 -7.61
N TRP A 196 6.11 9.41 -7.60
CA TRP A 196 6.11 8.33 -6.60
C TRP A 196 7.42 7.54 -6.63
N GLN A 197 7.85 7.11 -7.81
CA GLN A 197 9.11 6.37 -8.00
C GLN A 197 10.34 7.21 -7.64
N LEU A 198 10.31 8.52 -7.88
CA LEU A 198 11.35 9.44 -7.45
C LEU A 198 11.36 9.58 -5.92
N HIS A 199 10.19 9.76 -5.29
CA HIS A 199 10.08 9.88 -3.84
C HIS A 199 10.52 8.62 -3.10
N SER A 200 10.17 7.43 -3.59
CA SER A 200 10.64 6.16 -3.01
C SER A 200 12.07 5.80 -3.41
N GLY A 201 12.60 6.43 -4.45
CA GLY A 201 13.90 6.08 -5.04
C GLY A 201 13.85 4.89 -6.00
N GLU A 202 12.69 4.26 -6.17
CA GLU A 202 12.47 3.13 -7.08
C GLU A 202 12.77 3.46 -8.54
N TYR A 203 12.73 4.75 -8.93
CA TYR A 203 13.10 5.17 -10.28
C TYR A 203 14.50 4.73 -10.69
N PHE A 204 15.45 4.65 -9.73
CA PHE A 204 16.82 4.17 -9.94
C PHE A 204 17.05 2.79 -9.31
N GLY A 205 15.98 1.99 -9.15
CA GLY A 205 16.04 0.66 -8.53
C GLY A 205 16.54 0.69 -7.09
N MET A 206 17.32 -0.34 -6.71
CA MET A 206 17.80 -0.49 -5.33
C MET A 206 18.74 0.65 -4.89
N ALA A 207 19.60 1.14 -5.79
CA ALA A 207 20.51 2.24 -5.47
C ALA A 207 19.76 3.53 -5.12
N GLY A 208 18.70 3.85 -5.87
CA GLY A 208 17.87 5.02 -5.58
C GLY A 208 17.11 4.89 -4.26
N ARG A 209 16.57 3.72 -3.93
CA ARG A 209 15.93 3.45 -2.63
C ARG A 209 16.89 3.72 -1.47
N LEU A 210 18.13 3.23 -1.56
CA LEU A 210 19.17 3.46 -0.55
C LEU A 210 19.54 4.95 -0.41
N VAL A 211 19.53 5.72 -1.50
CA VAL A 211 19.75 7.19 -1.44
C VAL A 211 18.61 7.87 -0.69
N VAL A 212 17.36 7.50 -0.95
CA VAL A 212 16.19 8.04 -0.22
C VAL A 212 16.26 7.67 1.26
N ASP A 213 16.65 6.44 1.60
CA ASP A 213 16.83 6.02 2.99
C ASP A 213 17.95 6.82 3.68
N ALA A 214 19.05 7.12 2.97
CA ALA A 214 20.10 7.98 3.49
C ALA A 214 19.60 9.40 3.77
N ILE A 215 18.71 9.94 2.93
CA ILE A 215 18.04 11.24 3.19
C ILE A 215 17.17 11.15 4.44
N ALA A 216 16.41 10.05 4.63
CA ALA A 216 15.62 9.82 5.83
C ALA A 216 16.50 9.76 7.09
N VAL A 217 17.64 9.07 7.04
CA VAL A 217 18.62 9.03 8.16
C VAL A 217 19.15 10.44 8.48
N VAL A 218 19.45 11.25 7.46
CA VAL A 218 19.85 12.65 7.67
C VAL A 218 18.75 13.43 8.39
N LEU A 219 17.50 13.28 7.98
CA LEU A 219 16.35 13.95 8.60
C LEU A 219 16.12 13.48 10.06
N ILE A 220 16.37 12.20 10.36
CA ILE A 220 16.39 11.68 11.73
C ILE A 220 17.48 12.38 12.55
N ILE A 221 18.71 12.45 12.04
CA ILE A 221 19.82 13.13 12.71
C ILE A 221 19.48 14.61 12.96
N LEU A 222 18.91 15.31 11.98
CA LEU A 222 18.50 16.70 12.12
C LEU A 222 17.40 16.87 13.19
N SER A 223 16.44 15.95 13.24
CA SER A 223 15.36 15.94 14.22
C SER A 223 15.89 15.71 15.64
N LEU A 224 16.71 14.67 15.85
CA LEU A 224 17.30 14.34 17.15
C LEU A 224 18.23 15.44 17.65
N THR A 225 19.12 15.95 16.78
CA THR A 225 20.01 17.06 17.15
C THR A 225 19.23 18.35 17.44
N GLY A 226 18.14 18.61 16.72
CA GLY A 226 17.22 19.73 16.98
C GLY A 226 16.56 19.64 18.37
N ILE A 227 16.04 18.47 18.73
CA ILE A 227 15.48 18.19 20.06
C ILE A 227 16.53 18.39 21.15
N VAL A 228 17.74 17.84 20.97
CA VAL A 228 18.84 17.98 21.92
C VAL A 228 19.22 19.46 22.11
N ILE A 229 19.36 20.23 21.01
CA ILE A 229 19.66 21.67 21.06
C ILE A 229 18.55 22.45 21.77
N PHE A 230 17.29 22.01 21.66
CA PHE A 230 16.17 22.63 22.36
C PHE A 230 16.22 22.39 23.88
N LEU A 231 16.56 21.17 24.31
CA LEU A 231 16.54 20.77 25.73
C LEU A 231 17.77 21.26 26.52
N LEU A 232 18.98 21.18 25.93
CA LEU A 232 20.24 21.48 26.62
C LEU A 232 20.29 22.86 27.32
N PRO A 233 19.76 23.96 26.78
CA PRO A 233 19.75 25.26 27.47
C PRO A 233 18.99 25.24 28.81
N TYR A 234 17.94 24.43 28.95
CA TYR A 234 17.18 24.32 30.20
C TYR A 234 17.99 23.56 31.25
N ASP A 235 18.65 22.47 30.85
CA ASP A 235 19.55 21.70 31.73
C ASP A 235 20.76 22.52 32.18
N ILE A 236 21.38 23.29 31.28
CA ILE A 236 22.51 24.16 31.63
C ILE A 236 22.09 25.20 32.67
N ARG A 237 20.90 25.81 32.53
CA ARG A 237 20.38 26.76 33.53
C ARG A 237 20.11 26.06 34.88
N ARG A 238 19.57 24.84 34.86
CA ARG A 238 19.33 24.04 36.08
C ARG A 238 20.64 23.68 36.78
N LEU A 239 21.67 23.26 36.03
CA LEU A 239 22.99 22.92 36.57
C LEU A 239 23.73 24.15 37.10
N LYS A 240 23.58 25.31 36.45
CA LYS A 240 24.11 26.58 36.93
C LYS A 240 23.53 26.94 38.30
N ARG A 241 22.22 26.78 38.50
CA ARG A 241 21.55 27.00 39.80
C ARG A 241 22.04 26.03 40.89
N LYS A 242 22.43 24.81 40.51
CA LYS A 242 22.95 23.78 41.44
C LYS A 242 24.46 23.83 41.67
N GLY A 243 25.18 24.83 41.15
CA GLY A 243 26.63 24.96 41.32
C GLY A 243 27.50 23.88 40.64
N LYS A 244 26.91 22.97 39.83
CA LYS A 244 27.63 21.84 39.22
C LYS A 244 28.44 22.25 37.97
N LYS A 245 29.57 22.94 38.19
CA LYS A 245 30.39 23.58 37.13
C LYS A 245 30.93 22.61 36.07
N ASN A 246 31.41 21.43 36.47
CA ASN A 246 31.97 20.43 35.53
C ASN A 246 30.90 19.85 34.60
N SER A 247 29.75 19.44 35.16
CA SER A 247 28.61 18.96 34.38
C SER A 247 28.07 20.04 33.44
N MET A 248 28.02 21.31 33.88
CA MET A 248 27.60 22.45 33.05
C MET A 248 28.53 22.64 31.84
N LYS A 249 29.86 22.62 32.04
CA LYS A 249 30.84 22.71 30.95
C LYS A 249 30.69 21.56 29.94
N SER A 250 30.44 20.35 30.42
CA SER A 250 30.18 19.18 29.57
C SER A 250 28.96 19.38 28.67
N ARG A 251 27.80 19.78 29.25
CA ARG A 251 26.58 20.08 28.48
C ARG A 251 26.75 21.25 27.51
N GLY A 252 27.56 22.25 27.87
CA GLY A 252 27.93 23.35 26.97
C GLY A 252 28.72 22.86 25.74
N ARG A 253 29.73 21.98 25.93
CA ARG A 253 30.46 21.35 24.82
C ARG A 253 29.52 20.53 23.93
N GLN A 254 28.62 19.75 24.54
CA GLN A 254 27.62 18.97 23.83
C GLN A 254 26.69 19.87 22.98
N MET A 255 26.27 21.02 23.50
CA MET A 255 25.44 21.98 22.76
C MET A 255 26.16 22.52 21.51
N VAL A 256 27.42 22.93 21.66
CA VAL A 256 28.23 23.43 20.53
C VAL A 256 28.44 22.36 19.48
N TRP A 257 28.73 21.13 19.91
CA TRP A 257 28.92 19.98 19.02
C TRP A 257 27.64 19.66 18.22
N ASN A 258 26.49 19.54 18.90
CA ASN A 258 25.21 19.27 18.23
C ASN A 258 24.84 20.41 17.26
N MET A 259 25.01 21.67 17.69
CA MET A 259 24.75 22.83 16.84
C MET A 259 25.66 22.86 15.59
N LYS A 260 26.93 22.46 15.72
CA LYS A 260 27.86 22.38 14.59
C LYS A 260 27.38 21.35 13.57
N TRP A 261 27.02 20.14 14.02
CA TRP A 261 26.59 19.06 13.12
C TRP A 261 25.20 19.28 12.54
N HIS A 262 24.23 19.74 13.34
CA HIS A 262 22.89 20.11 12.87
C HIS A 262 22.98 21.14 11.73
N ASN A 263 23.80 22.19 11.90
CA ASN A 263 24.01 23.19 10.85
C ASN A 263 24.78 22.64 9.65
N ARG A 264 25.76 21.76 9.85
CA ARG A 264 26.57 21.18 8.76
C ARG A 264 25.70 20.32 7.86
N PHE A 265 25.03 19.31 8.44
CA PHE A 265 24.15 18.42 7.70
C PHE A 265 22.98 19.19 7.09
N GLY A 266 22.28 20.02 7.87
CA GLY A 266 21.10 20.72 7.39
C GLY A 266 21.40 21.67 6.23
N TYR A 267 22.60 22.27 6.19
CA TYR A 267 23.01 23.12 5.07
C TYR A 267 23.48 22.30 3.87
N SER A 268 24.27 21.24 4.07
CA SER A 268 24.83 20.46 2.97
C SER A 268 23.77 19.64 2.23
N THR A 269 22.73 19.18 2.93
CA THR A 269 21.69 18.32 2.35
C THR A 269 20.41 19.06 2.01
N ILE A 270 20.39 20.39 2.10
CA ILE A 270 19.15 21.19 1.99
C ILE A 270 18.36 20.89 0.71
N ILE A 271 19.05 20.76 -0.43
CA ILE A 271 18.45 20.48 -1.74
C ILE A 271 17.74 19.12 -1.72
N LEU A 272 18.42 18.08 -1.24
CA LEU A 272 17.86 16.73 -1.14
C LEU A 272 16.70 16.65 -0.14
N THR A 273 16.82 17.30 1.01
CA THR A 273 15.77 17.32 2.04
C THR A 273 14.54 18.13 1.61
N LEU A 274 14.71 19.19 0.81
CA LEU A 274 13.59 19.91 0.22
C LEU A 274 12.95 19.12 -0.90
N TRP A 275 13.75 18.48 -1.75
CA TRP A 275 13.25 17.62 -2.81
C TRP A 275 12.37 16.48 -2.26
N ILE A 276 12.79 15.78 -1.20
CA ILE A 276 11.98 14.70 -0.62
C ILE A 276 10.69 15.23 0.02
N ALA A 277 10.74 16.40 0.67
CA ALA A 277 9.55 17.03 1.25
C ALA A 277 8.55 17.47 0.17
N ILE A 278 9.05 18.07 -0.92
CA ILE A 278 8.23 18.54 -2.05
C ILE A 278 7.62 17.37 -2.81
N THR A 279 8.42 16.35 -3.14
CA THR A 279 7.90 15.15 -3.80
C THR A 279 6.86 14.45 -2.91
N GLY A 280 7.07 14.37 -1.60
CA GLY A 280 6.07 13.84 -0.65
C GLY A 280 4.75 14.63 -0.66
N MET A 281 4.79 15.97 -0.69
CA MET A 281 3.57 16.80 -0.83
C MET A 281 2.81 16.50 -2.13
N CYS A 282 3.53 16.25 -3.22
CA CYS A 282 2.96 15.93 -4.52
C CYS A 282 2.22 14.57 -4.55
N LEU A 283 2.50 13.68 -3.61
CA LEU A 283 1.87 12.34 -3.55
C LEU A 283 0.49 12.34 -2.87
N ARG A 284 -0.02 13.49 -2.42
CA ARG A 284 -1.34 13.62 -1.78
C ARG A 284 -2.09 14.85 -2.30
N PRO A 285 -3.44 14.89 -2.17
CA PRO A 285 -4.19 16.09 -2.46
C PRO A 285 -3.67 17.31 -1.67
N PRO A 286 -3.73 18.53 -2.24
CA PRO A 286 -4.30 18.86 -3.56
C PRO A 286 -3.34 18.62 -4.74
N LEU A 287 -2.03 18.49 -4.51
CA LEU A 287 -1.02 18.45 -5.58
C LEU A 287 -1.04 17.16 -6.41
N MET A 288 -1.55 16.06 -5.86
CA MET A 288 -1.71 14.79 -6.59
C MET A 288 -2.62 14.93 -7.83
N ILE A 289 -3.70 15.72 -7.74
CA ILE A 289 -4.77 15.77 -8.76
C ILE A 289 -4.22 16.07 -10.17
N PRO A 290 -3.48 17.17 -10.40
CA PRO A 290 -2.94 17.47 -11.73
C PRO A 290 -1.91 16.41 -12.20
N LEU A 291 -1.21 15.75 -11.29
CA LEU A 291 -0.19 14.74 -11.63
C LEU A 291 -0.80 13.43 -12.10
N VAL A 292 -1.97 13.06 -11.56
CA VAL A 292 -2.72 11.86 -11.99
C VAL A 292 -3.38 12.10 -13.35
N MET A 293 -3.83 13.33 -13.62
CA MET A 293 -4.49 13.68 -14.89
C MET A 293 -3.50 13.76 -16.06
N LYS A 294 -2.23 14.09 -15.82
CA LYS A 294 -1.21 14.23 -16.86
C LYS A 294 -0.50 12.89 -17.14
N LYS A 295 -0.67 12.37 -18.36
CA LYS A 295 0.13 11.26 -18.90
C LYS A 295 1.34 11.81 -19.66
N ILE A 296 2.46 11.10 -19.56
CA ILE A 296 3.69 11.34 -20.31
C ILE A 296 4.12 10.05 -21.01
N SER A 297 4.86 10.16 -22.11
CA SER A 297 5.48 9.01 -22.76
C SER A 297 6.43 8.33 -21.78
N ALA A 298 6.31 7.01 -21.66
CA ALA A 298 7.17 6.22 -20.80
C ALA A 298 8.33 5.66 -21.62
N GLN A 299 9.55 5.78 -21.11
CA GLN A 299 10.67 4.95 -21.57
C GLN A 299 10.47 3.57 -20.93
N THR A 300 10.09 2.58 -21.72
CA THR A 300 9.99 1.19 -21.27
C THR A 300 11.35 0.52 -21.41
N ASP A 301 12.13 0.53 -20.34
CA ASP A 301 13.36 -0.30 -20.25
C ASP A 301 13.01 -1.80 -20.12
N SER A 302 11.80 -2.12 -19.66
CA SER A 302 11.28 -3.49 -19.59
C SER A 302 10.61 -3.90 -20.89
N SER A 303 11.03 -5.03 -21.48
CA SER A 303 10.36 -5.66 -22.62
C SER A 303 8.88 -6.00 -22.35
N ASN A 304 8.49 -6.09 -21.08
CA ASN A 304 7.13 -6.37 -20.64
C ASN A 304 6.32 -5.08 -20.38
N VAL A 305 5.31 -4.81 -21.21
CA VAL A 305 4.44 -3.62 -21.11
C VAL A 305 3.45 -3.67 -19.93
N TRP A 306 3.32 -4.85 -19.30
CA TRP A 306 2.40 -5.12 -18.19
C TRP A 306 3.05 -4.99 -16.82
N HIS A 307 4.27 -4.47 -16.76
CA HIS A 307 5.01 -4.33 -15.50
C HIS A 307 4.21 -3.58 -14.42
N ASP A 308 3.91 -4.27 -13.32
CA ASP A 308 3.07 -3.82 -12.21
C ASP A 308 1.65 -3.36 -12.63
N LYS A 309 1.01 -4.05 -13.57
CA LYS A 309 -0.37 -3.73 -14.03
C LYS A 309 -1.40 -4.83 -13.78
N LEU A 310 -1.03 -6.10 -13.77
CA LEU A 310 -1.96 -7.24 -13.72
C LEU A 310 -2.58 -7.44 -12.34
N ARG A 311 -3.91 -7.59 -12.26
CA ARG A 311 -4.69 -7.60 -10.99
C ARG A 311 -5.39 -8.91 -10.71
N ALA A 312 -6.04 -9.51 -11.71
CA ALA A 312 -6.79 -10.76 -11.59
C ALA A 312 -6.99 -11.40 -12.97
N ILE A 313 -7.24 -12.70 -13.02
CA ILE A 313 -7.45 -13.45 -14.28
C ILE A 313 -8.48 -14.56 -14.10
N ARG A 314 -9.39 -14.73 -15.07
CA ARG A 314 -10.38 -15.79 -15.10
C ARG A 314 -10.53 -16.36 -16.50
N TRP A 315 -10.76 -17.67 -16.59
CA TRP A 315 -11.10 -18.32 -17.84
C TRP A 315 -12.60 -18.16 -18.11
N ASP A 316 -12.96 -17.70 -19.30
CA ASP A 316 -14.36 -17.72 -19.75
C ASP A 316 -14.60 -18.89 -20.69
N VAL A 317 -15.46 -19.81 -20.27
CA VAL A 317 -15.81 -21.00 -21.03
C VAL A 317 -16.64 -20.66 -22.27
N ALA A 318 -17.48 -19.62 -22.20
CA ALA A 318 -18.36 -19.25 -23.32
C ALA A 318 -17.58 -18.70 -24.52
N GLU A 319 -16.57 -17.86 -24.24
CA GLU A 319 -15.77 -17.17 -25.26
C GLU A 319 -14.40 -17.80 -25.52
N ASP A 320 -14.11 -18.92 -24.86
CA ASP A 320 -12.85 -19.67 -24.97
C ASP A 320 -11.60 -18.78 -24.80
N CYS A 321 -11.65 -17.84 -23.85
CA CYS A 321 -10.59 -16.85 -23.65
C CYS A 321 -10.37 -16.47 -22.17
N TRP A 322 -9.22 -15.85 -21.89
CA TRP A 322 -8.90 -15.29 -20.59
C TRP A 322 -9.42 -13.86 -20.46
N ILE A 323 -10.11 -13.58 -19.36
CA ILE A 323 -10.45 -12.22 -18.94
C ILE A 323 -9.43 -11.77 -17.90
N VAL A 324 -8.69 -10.71 -18.23
CA VAL A 324 -7.63 -10.18 -17.36
C VAL A 324 -8.01 -8.78 -16.89
N SER A 325 -8.03 -8.60 -15.57
CA SER A 325 -8.15 -7.29 -14.95
C SER A 325 -6.76 -6.66 -14.80
N THR A 326 -6.64 -5.39 -15.18
CA THR A 326 -5.41 -4.59 -15.09
C THR A 326 -5.66 -3.26 -14.39
N SER A 327 -4.61 -2.49 -14.13
CA SER A 327 -4.76 -1.10 -13.66
C SER A 327 -5.42 -0.16 -14.68
N ASP A 328 -5.45 -0.53 -15.95
CA ASP A 328 -5.95 0.31 -17.05
C ASP A 328 -7.37 -0.10 -17.52
N GLY A 329 -7.88 -1.23 -17.03
CA GLY A 329 -9.18 -1.80 -17.42
C GLY A 329 -9.14 -3.31 -17.54
N PHE A 330 -10.11 -3.88 -18.25
CA PHE A 330 -10.19 -5.30 -18.56
C PHE A 330 -9.76 -5.57 -20.00
N MET A 331 -9.21 -6.75 -20.23
CA MET A 331 -8.83 -7.22 -21.56
C MET A 331 -9.10 -8.70 -21.73
N LEU A 332 -9.30 -9.11 -22.97
CA LEU A 332 -9.41 -10.51 -23.39
C LEU A 332 -8.07 -10.97 -23.96
N VAL A 333 -7.67 -12.18 -23.61
CA VAL A 333 -6.40 -12.80 -24.03
C VAL A 333 -6.67 -14.23 -24.50
N ASP A 334 -5.96 -14.66 -25.54
CA ASP A 334 -6.05 -16.01 -26.07
C ASP A 334 -5.52 -17.05 -25.06
N GLU A 335 -5.93 -18.31 -25.22
CA GLU A 335 -5.56 -19.43 -24.34
C GLU A 335 -4.04 -19.53 -24.08
N ASN A 336 -3.22 -19.29 -25.11
CA ASN A 336 -1.78 -19.52 -25.10
C ASN A 336 -0.95 -18.26 -24.80
N PHE A 337 -1.59 -17.10 -24.61
CA PHE A 337 -0.94 -15.82 -24.39
C PHE A 337 0.02 -15.41 -25.52
N VAL A 338 -0.35 -15.70 -26.78
CA VAL A 338 0.47 -15.42 -27.97
C VAL A 338 -0.04 -14.22 -28.73
N GLU A 339 -1.36 -14.05 -28.80
CA GLU A 339 -1.99 -13.02 -29.62
C GLU A 339 -2.10 -11.69 -28.85
N PRO A 340 -2.00 -10.53 -29.54
CA PRO A 340 -2.22 -9.24 -28.92
C PRO A 340 -3.56 -9.17 -28.18
N PRO A 341 -3.58 -8.74 -26.90
CA PRO A 341 -4.81 -8.74 -26.11
C PRO A 341 -5.80 -7.69 -26.60
N MET A 342 -7.09 -8.04 -26.59
CA MET A 342 -8.17 -7.12 -26.95
C MET A 342 -8.66 -6.35 -25.72
N GLN A 343 -8.51 -5.02 -25.74
CA GLN A 343 -8.97 -4.16 -24.64
C GLN A 343 -10.49 -4.02 -24.66
N ILE A 344 -11.13 -4.22 -23.50
CA ILE A 344 -12.57 -3.99 -23.35
C ILE A 344 -12.80 -2.50 -23.14
N ALA A 345 -13.70 -1.93 -23.94
CA ALA A 345 -14.06 -0.52 -23.84
C ALA A 345 -14.58 -0.19 -22.43
N LYS A 346 -14.10 0.91 -21.84
CA LYS A 346 -14.40 1.28 -20.44
C LYS A 346 -15.89 1.35 -20.10
N HIS A 347 -16.75 1.74 -21.05
CA HIS A 347 -18.20 1.82 -20.83
C HIS A 347 -18.90 0.45 -20.84
N LYS A 348 -18.24 -0.60 -21.35
CA LYS A 348 -18.71 -1.98 -21.36
C LYS A 348 -18.15 -2.81 -20.20
N ALA A 349 -17.42 -2.19 -19.28
CA ALA A 349 -16.76 -2.84 -18.17
C ALA A 349 -17.18 -2.21 -16.83
N PRO A 350 -17.17 -2.99 -15.73
CA PRO A 350 -17.51 -2.48 -14.40
C PRO A 350 -16.49 -1.45 -13.92
N THR A 351 -16.97 -0.50 -13.11
CA THR A 351 -16.11 0.51 -12.49
C THR A 351 -15.26 -0.14 -11.41
N VAL A 352 -13.94 -0.06 -11.54
CA VAL A 352 -12.99 -0.63 -10.58
C VAL A 352 -12.19 0.48 -9.90
N SER A 353 -12.10 0.41 -8.58
CA SER A 353 -11.29 1.35 -7.79
C SER A 353 -9.80 1.29 -8.17
N PRO A 354 -9.00 2.33 -7.89
CA PRO A 354 -7.54 2.27 -8.09
C PRO A 354 -6.84 1.14 -7.31
N MET A 355 -7.46 0.60 -6.27
CA MET A 355 -6.95 -0.55 -5.51
C MET A 355 -7.11 -1.89 -6.25
N GLY A 356 -7.85 -1.89 -7.37
CA GLY A 356 -8.10 -3.07 -8.19
C GLY A 356 -9.36 -3.82 -7.78
N VAL A 357 -9.53 -4.98 -8.39
CA VAL A 357 -10.65 -5.90 -8.17
C VAL A 357 -10.44 -6.69 -6.87
N THR A 358 -11.47 -6.76 -6.05
CA THR A 358 -11.51 -7.55 -4.81
C THR A 358 -12.30 -8.85 -5.00
N VAL A 359 -13.31 -8.83 -5.87
CA VAL A 359 -14.17 -9.97 -6.21
C VAL A 359 -14.16 -10.16 -7.71
N PHE A 360 -13.86 -11.38 -8.17
CA PHE A 360 -13.98 -11.74 -9.57
C PHE A 360 -14.44 -13.20 -9.67
N GLU A 361 -15.75 -13.39 -9.69
CA GLU A 361 -16.39 -14.70 -9.63
C GLU A 361 -17.41 -14.84 -10.76
N LYS A 362 -17.64 -16.08 -11.22
CA LYS A 362 -18.67 -16.37 -12.20
C LYS A 362 -19.93 -16.83 -11.49
N ASP A 363 -21.07 -16.22 -11.79
CA ASP A 363 -22.37 -16.65 -11.28
C ASP A 363 -22.85 -17.85 -12.10
N SER A 364 -22.88 -19.02 -11.48
CA SER A 364 -23.27 -20.27 -12.15
C SER A 364 -24.74 -20.28 -12.61
N ALA A 365 -25.61 -19.44 -12.02
CA ALA A 365 -27.03 -19.42 -12.36
C ALA A 365 -27.35 -18.52 -13.56
N SER A 366 -26.67 -17.38 -13.71
CA SER A 366 -26.95 -16.40 -14.76
C SER A 366 -25.89 -16.31 -15.86
N ASP A 367 -24.78 -17.06 -15.73
CA ASP A 367 -23.60 -16.98 -16.61
C ASP A 367 -22.98 -15.57 -16.67
N GLU A 368 -23.29 -14.72 -15.68
CA GLU A 368 -22.73 -13.37 -15.55
C GLU A 368 -21.50 -13.37 -14.63
N TRP A 369 -20.63 -12.38 -14.81
CA TRP A 369 -19.49 -12.15 -13.93
C TRP A 369 -19.86 -11.21 -12.78
N ILE A 370 -19.54 -11.61 -11.56
CA ILE A 370 -19.62 -10.78 -10.36
C ILE A 370 -18.26 -10.12 -10.15
N VAL A 371 -18.22 -8.80 -10.32
CA VAL A 371 -16.99 -8.01 -10.19
C VAL A 371 -17.14 -6.96 -9.11
N GLY A 372 -16.29 -7.03 -8.10
CA GLY A 372 -16.30 -6.14 -6.93
C GLY A 372 -15.00 -5.36 -6.76
N SER A 373 -15.11 -4.16 -6.21
CA SER A 373 -13.99 -3.34 -5.75
C SER A 373 -14.44 -2.37 -4.65
N PHE A 374 -13.54 -1.52 -4.16
CA PHE A 374 -13.91 -0.40 -3.27
C PHE A 374 -14.88 0.61 -3.92
N SER A 375 -15.14 0.49 -5.22
CA SER A 375 -16.15 1.28 -5.95
C SER A 375 -17.52 0.60 -6.04
N GLY A 376 -17.71 -0.60 -5.51
CA GLY A 376 -19.00 -1.31 -5.50
C GLY A 376 -18.91 -2.74 -6.01
N LEU A 377 -20.06 -3.39 -6.15
CA LEU A 377 -20.23 -4.75 -6.69
C LEU A 377 -21.14 -4.69 -7.90
N TYR A 378 -20.75 -5.36 -8.99
CA TYR A 378 -21.46 -5.31 -10.26
C TYR A 378 -21.66 -6.70 -10.84
N ARG A 379 -22.82 -6.90 -11.49
CA ARG A 379 -23.08 -8.00 -12.41
C ARG A 379 -22.69 -7.54 -13.82
N TRP A 380 -21.89 -8.34 -14.49
CA TRP A 380 -21.28 -8.00 -15.76
C TRP A 380 -21.46 -9.13 -16.77
N ASN A 381 -22.18 -8.83 -17.84
CA ASN A 381 -22.28 -9.69 -19.00
C ASN A 381 -21.32 -9.16 -20.07
N ILE A 382 -20.30 -9.96 -20.41
CA ILE A 382 -19.21 -9.54 -21.30
C ILE A 382 -19.71 -9.35 -22.73
N MET A 383 -20.57 -10.26 -23.20
CA MET A 383 -21.09 -10.28 -24.57
C MET A 383 -21.91 -9.03 -24.90
N SER A 384 -22.88 -8.73 -24.05
CA SER A 384 -23.70 -7.52 -24.21
C SER A 384 -22.99 -6.25 -23.76
N GLY A 385 -21.90 -6.38 -22.97
CA GLY A 385 -21.27 -5.26 -22.28
C GLY A 385 -22.16 -4.65 -21.19
N ARG A 386 -23.23 -5.33 -20.78
CA ARG A 386 -24.18 -4.86 -19.78
C ARG A 386 -23.56 -4.94 -18.39
N VAL A 387 -23.57 -3.81 -17.69
CA VAL A 387 -23.09 -3.70 -16.30
C VAL A 387 -24.20 -3.16 -15.42
N VAL A 388 -24.57 -3.93 -14.39
CA VAL A 388 -25.63 -3.60 -13.45
C VAL A 388 -25.08 -3.60 -12.04
N ASP A 389 -25.41 -2.58 -11.25
CA ASP A 389 -25.07 -2.53 -9.82
C ASP A 389 -25.79 -3.66 -9.07
N TYR A 390 -25.03 -4.42 -8.27
CA TYR A 390 -25.51 -5.64 -7.64
C TYR A 390 -26.64 -5.38 -6.63
N PHE A 391 -26.62 -4.24 -5.95
CA PHE A 391 -27.57 -3.93 -4.87
C PHE A 391 -28.82 -3.19 -5.37
N SER A 392 -28.64 -2.21 -6.26
CA SER A 392 -29.73 -1.37 -6.74
C SER A 392 -30.40 -1.90 -8.01
N HIS A 393 -29.78 -2.88 -8.68
CA HIS A 393 -30.20 -3.43 -9.98
C HIS A 393 -30.30 -2.39 -11.11
N LYS A 394 -29.68 -1.21 -10.93
CA LYS A 394 -29.65 -0.15 -11.93
C LYS A 394 -28.41 -0.26 -12.81
N PRO A 395 -28.47 0.19 -14.09
CA PRO A 395 -27.29 0.28 -14.94
C PRO A 395 -26.19 1.12 -14.29
N ASN A 396 -24.93 0.73 -14.47
CA ASN A 396 -23.79 1.47 -13.94
C ASN A 396 -23.69 2.85 -14.62
N THR A 397 -24.07 3.92 -13.89
CA THR A 397 -23.78 5.28 -14.31
C THR A 397 -22.38 5.65 -13.84
N GLN A 398 -21.43 5.70 -14.77
CA GLN A 398 -20.05 6.13 -14.48
C GLN A 398 -20.03 7.62 -14.11
N SER A 399 -20.35 7.94 -12.85
CA SER A 399 -20.24 9.27 -12.27
C SER A 399 -18.75 9.64 -12.15
N SER A 400 -18.34 10.66 -12.90
CA SER A 400 -16.94 11.04 -13.10
C SER A 400 -16.26 11.76 -11.92
N MET A 401 -16.96 12.00 -10.81
CA MET A 401 -16.51 13.05 -9.87
C MET A 401 -16.42 12.67 -8.39
N ARG A 402 -16.97 11.53 -7.92
CA ARG A 402 -16.81 11.09 -6.52
C ARG A 402 -16.63 9.58 -6.41
N PRO A 403 -15.43 9.08 -6.03
CA PRO A 403 -15.14 7.66 -5.97
C PRO A 403 -15.49 7.08 -4.58
N VAL A 404 -16.63 7.45 -4.00
CA VAL A 404 -17.09 6.84 -2.75
C VAL A 404 -18.40 6.15 -3.05
N SER A 405 -18.29 4.86 -3.36
CA SER A 405 -19.45 3.98 -3.37
C SER A 405 -19.99 3.84 -1.96
N ASN A 406 -21.31 3.67 -1.83
CA ASN A 406 -21.95 3.38 -0.55
C ASN A 406 -21.58 1.99 -0.01
N SER A 407 -20.92 1.15 -0.82
CA SER A 407 -20.34 -0.13 -0.42
C SER A 407 -18.90 -0.27 -0.91
N GLN A 408 -17.97 -0.41 0.04
CA GLN A 408 -16.55 -0.63 -0.19
C GLN A 408 -16.28 -2.13 -0.17
N VAL A 409 -16.55 -2.81 -1.28
CA VAL A 409 -16.57 -4.28 -1.31
C VAL A 409 -15.14 -4.82 -1.21
N SER A 410 -14.90 -5.58 -0.16
CA SER A 410 -13.62 -6.23 0.14
C SER A 410 -13.62 -7.74 -0.14
N GLY A 411 -14.80 -8.36 -0.19
CA GLY A 411 -14.94 -9.77 -0.51
C GLY A 411 -16.38 -10.19 -0.83
N TYR A 412 -16.52 -11.44 -1.28
CA TYR A 412 -17.81 -12.05 -1.64
C TYR A 412 -17.73 -13.57 -1.45
N SER A 413 -18.85 -14.18 -1.04
CA SER A 413 -18.98 -15.62 -0.93
C SER A 413 -20.37 -16.08 -1.34
N ASN A 414 -20.42 -17.19 -2.07
CA ASN A 414 -21.65 -17.94 -2.35
C ASN A 414 -21.53 -19.42 -1.92
N ASP A 415 -20.55 -19.74 -1.06
CA ASP A 415 -20.26 -21.13 -0.67
C ASP A 415 -21.00 -21.56 0.61
N PHE A 416 -21.63 -20.61 1.32
CA PHE A 416 -22.37 -20.88 2.55
C PHE A 416 -23.81 -21.35 2.26
N SER A 417 -24.31 -22.27 3.07
CA SER A 417 -25.67 -22.81 3.00
C SER A 417 -26.70 -21.89 3.68
N LEU A 418 -26.62 -20.58 3.45
CA LEU A 418 -27.55 -19.58 4.00
C LEU A 418 -28.66 -19.16 3.01
N GLY A 419 -28.59 -19.65 1.77
CA GLY A 419 -29.56 -19.34 0.71
C GLY A 419 -29.39 -17.95 0.09
N ILE A 420 -28.46 -17.13 0.59
CA ILE A 420 -28.13 -15.80 0.07
C ILE A 420 -26.60 -15.64 0.06
N PRO A 421 -26.02 -15.06 -1.01
CA PRO A 421 -24.60 -14.73 -1.03
C PRO A 421 -24.22 -13.67 0.01
N ILE A 422 -23.03 -13.80 0.59
CA ILE A 422 -22.51 -12.88 1.60
C ILE A 422 -21.56 -11.90 0.92
N VAL A 423 -21.80 -10.60 1.11
CA VAL A 423 -20.87 -9.55 0.68
C VAL A 423 -20.11 -9.03 1.89
N PHE A 424 -18.80 -8.92 1.78
CA PHE A 424 -17.94 -8.37 2.83
C PHE A 424 -17.55 -6.93 2.49
N ASP A 425 -18.13 -5.97 3.19
CA ASP A 425 -17.76 -4.56 3.10
C ASP A 425 -16.56 -4.24 4.01
N TYR A 426 -15.63 -3.43 3.51
CA TYR A 426 -14.40 -3.10 4.22
C TYR A 426 -14.66 -2.40 5.56
N THR A 427 -15.71 -1.58 5.66
CA THR A 427 -16.04 -0.84 6.89
C THR A 427 -17.10 -1.57 7.71
N LYS A 428 -18.20 -2.01 7.06
CA LYS A 428 -19.36 -2.61 7.74
C LYS A 428 -19.16 -4.09 8.07
N GLY A 429 -18.30 -4.79 7.34
CA GLY A 429 -18.10 -6.22 7.48
C GLY A 429 -19.07 -7.06 6.64
N ALA A 430 -19.33 -8.30 7.07
CA ALA A 430 -20.25 -9.22 6.43
C ALA A 430 -21.69 -8.69 6.40
N SER A 431 -22.37 -8.86 5.26
CA SER A 431 -23.79 -8.50 5.09
C SER A 431 -24.73 -9.39 5.90
N GLU A 432 -24.34 -10.66 6.08
CA GLU A 432 -25.08 -11.67 6.83
C GLU A 432 -24.38 -11.99 8.15
N LYS A 433 -25.17 -12.43 9.14
CA LYS A 433 -24.66 -12.75 10.46
C LYS A 433 -23.88 -14.07 10.44
N LEU A 434 -22.56 -13.97 10.51
CA LEU A 434 -21.64 -15.09 10.71
C LEU A 434 -21.03 -15.03 12.11
N GLN A 435 -20.79 -16.18 12.73
CA GLN A 435 -20.09 -16.23 14.01
C GLN A 435 -18.59 -16.00 13.79
N MET A 436 -18.11 -14.80 14.12
CA MET A 436 -16.69 -14.49 13.98
C MET A 436 -15.87 -15.10 15.13
N PRO A 437 -14.86 -15.94 14.85
CA PRO A 437 -13.99 -16.48 15.88
C PRO A 437 -13.06 -15.40 16.46
N SER A 438 -12.67 -15.58 17.72
CA SER A 438 -11.86 -14.60 18.47
C SER A 438 -10.48 -14.38 17.87
N GLU A 439 -9.95 -15.40 17.20
CA GLU A 439 -8.64 -15.42 16.56
C GLU A 439 -8.61 -14.52 15.32
N ILE A 440 -9.71 -14.50 14.55
CA ILE A 440 -9.89 -13.55 13.44
C ILE A 440 -10.10 -12.13 13.97
N ALA A 441 -10.87 -11.98 15.05
CA ALA A 441 -11.08 -10.68 15.69
C ALA A 441 -9.75 -10.06 16.19
N ASN A 442 -8.83 -10.91 16.64
CA ASN A 442 -7.50 -10.53 17.11
C ASN A 442 -6.43 -10.57 16.02
N ALA A 443 -6.80 -10.70 14.74
CA ALA A 443 -5.84 -10.73 13.64
C ALA A 443 -4.93 -9.50 13.66
N LYS A 444 -3.63 -9.70 13.47
CA LYS A 444 -2.61 -8.64 13.53
C LYS A 444 -2.45 -7.91 12.20
N MET A 445 -1.92 -6.69 12.25
CA MET A 445 -1.71 -5.85 11.06
C MET A 445 -0.22 -5.88 10.74
N SER A 446 0.15 -6.02 9.47
CA SER A 446 1.56 -5.99 9.10
C SER A 446 2.17 -4.63 9.43
N LEU A 447 3.43 -4.65 9.88
CA LEU A 447 4.18 -3.43 10.21
C LEU A 447 4.22 -2.47 9.02
N TRP A 448 4.30 -2.99 7.80
CA TRP A 448 4.26 -2.19 6.58
C TRP A 448 2.93 -1.44 6.43
N ASN A 449 1.78 -2.09 6.67
CA ASN A 449 0.49 -1.42 6.59
C ASN A 449 0.36 -0.35 7.68
N ILE A 450 0.80 -0.61 8.92
CA ILE A 450 0.81 0.44 9.97
C ILE A 450 1.71 1.61 9.59
N ALA A 451 2.92 1.33 9.09
CA ALA A 451 3.83 2.35 8.59
C ALA A 451 3.13 3.18 7.50
N LEU A 452 2.39 2.55 6.59
CA LEU A 452 1.61 3.25 5.58
C LEU A 452 0.55 4.17 6.21
N GLU A 453 -0.23 3.69 7.18
CA GLU A 453 -1.26 4.48 7.87
C GLU A 453 -0.69 5.70 8.59
N LEU A 454 0.46 5.54 9.25
CA LEU A 454 1.22 6.60 9.93
C LEU A 454 1.81 7.60 8.93
N HIS A 455 2.43 7.09 7.86
CA HIS A 455 3.13 7.89 6.86
C HIS A 455 2.17 8.75 6.03
N VAL A 456 0.96 8.25 5.77
CA VAL A 456 -0.04 9.01 4.99
C VAL A 456 -1.02 9.78 5.86
N GLY A 457 -0.98 9.58 7.17
CA GLY A 457 -1.77 10.31 8.17
C GLY A 457 -3.22 9.84 8.36
N ARG A 458 -3.61 8.70 7.79
CA ARG A 458 -4.96 8.12 7.95
C ARG A 458 -5.23 7.59 9.36
N CYS A 459 -4.18 7.17 10.07
CA CYS A 459 -4.29 6.87 11.50
C CYS A 459 -4.64 8.12 12.34
N TYR A 460 -4.45 9.32 11.80
CA TYR A 460 -4.70 10.57 12.50
C TYR A 460 -6.11 11.14 12.34
N SER A 461 -6.94 10.51 11.51
CA SER A 461 -8.31 10.95 11.24
C SER A 461 -9.20 11.09 12.49
N PRO A 462 -9.12 10.25 13.54
CA PRO A 462 -9.94 10.43 14.74
C PRO A 462 -9.70 11.76 15.47
N PHE A 463 -8.51 12.35 15.31
CA PHE A 463 -8.12 13.59 15.98
C PHE A 463 -8.09 14.80 15.04
N LEU A 464 -7.77 14.60 13.75
CA LEU A 464 -7.71 15.66 12.75
C LEU A 464 -9.02 15.83 11.97
N GLY A 465 -9.92 14.85 12.01
CA GLY A 465 -11.16 14.85 11.23
C GLY A 465 -10.90 15.01 9.73
N PRO A 466 -11.70 15.82 9.01
CA PRO A 466 -11.56 16.07 7.57
C PRO A 466 -10.20 16.64 7.15
N ILE A 467 -9.45 17.25 8.08
CA ILE A 467 -8.12 17.82 7.80
C ILE A 467 -7.09 16.71 7.58
N SER A 468 -7.37 15.46 7.99
CA SER A 468 -6.43 14.35 7.82
C SER A 468 -6.05 14.09 6.35
N ASP A 469 -6.94 14.37 5.39
CA ASP A 469 -6.64 14.25 3.96
C ASP A 469 -5.58 15.24 3.49
N LEU A 470 -5.48 16.40 4.16
CA LEU A 470 -4.47 17.43 3.90
C LEU A 470 -3.22 17.28 4.77
N PHE A 471 -3.18 16.29 5.67
CA PHE A 471 -2.11 16.13 6.66
C PHE A 471 -0.71 16.11 6.04
N VAL A 472 -0.52 15.30 4.99
CA VAL A 472 0.79 15.16 4.31
C VAL A 472 1.19 16.47 3.63
N PHE A 473 0.24 17.13 2.96
CA PHE A 473 0.50 18.42 2.30
C PHE A 473 0.89 19.50 3.31
N LEU A 474 0.11 19.66 4.38
CA LEU A 474 0.39 20.64 5.44
C LEU A 474 1.70 20.33 6.16
N SER A 475 1.95 19.05 6.46
CA SER A 475 3.21 18.61 7.05
C SER A 475 4.39 18.97 6.15
N GLY A 476 4.33 18.60 4.87
CA GLY A 476 5.40 18.90 3.91
C GLY A 476 5.66 20.39 3.74
N LEU A 477 4.61 21.23 3.80
CA LEU A 477 4.75 22.69 3.76
C LEU A 477 5.48 23.20 5.01
N ILE A 478 5.07 22.76 6.19
CA ILE A 478 5.67 23.17 7.46
C ILE A 478 7.12 22.65 7.56
N ILE A 479 7.41 21.44 7.09
CA ILE A 479 8.75 20.86 6.99
C ILE A 479 9.62 21.72 6.08
N SER A 480 9.13 22.04 4.89
CA SER A 480 9.85 22.88 3.91
C SER A 480 10.17 24.26 4.49
N LEU A 481 9.20 24.90 5.15
CA LEU A 481 9.40 26.18 5.85
C LEU A 481 10.39 26.06 7.02
N THR A 482 10.38 24.94 7.74
CA THR A 482 11.32 24.68 8.84
C THR A 482 12.74 24.53 8.30
N LEU A 483 12.94 23.78 7.23
CA LEU A 483 14.23 23.63 6.54
C LEU A 483 14.74 24.97 6.01
N LEU A 484 13.88 25.73 5.30
CA LEU A 484 14.21 27.06 4.78
C LEU A 484 14.55 28.04 5.89
N SER A 485 13.81 28.03 7.00
CA SER A 485 14.11 28.89 8.15
C SER A 485 15.49 28.61 8.75
N GLY A 486 15.89 27.33 8.85
CA GLY A 486 17.23 26.92 9.27
C GLY A 486 18.31 27.46 8.32
N TYR A 487 18.10 27.30 7.02
CA TYR A 487 18.99 27.82 5.97
C TYR A 487 19.15 29.35 6.06
N ILE A 488 18.04 30.09 6.17
CA ILE A 488 18.03 31.57 6.27
C ILE A 488 18.79 32.02 7.52
N ILE A 489 18.58 31.36 8.67
CA ILE A 489 19.27 31.69 9.92
C ILE A 489 20.78 31.51 9.75
N LEU A 490 21.23 30.39 9.18
CA LEU A 490 22.65 30.10 9.02
C LEU A 490 23.31 31.04 8.00
N ARG A 491 22.64 31.35 6.89
CA ARG A 491 23.12 32.30 5.88
C ARG A 491 23.28 33.71 6.47
N ARG A 492 22.30 34.18 7.25
CA ARG A 492 22.40 35.47 7.98
C ARG A 492 23.58 35.49 8.98
N GLN A 493 23.83 34.39 9.68
CA GLN A 493 24.97 34.29 10.60
C GLN A 493 26.31 34.32 9.87
N ARG A 494 26.44 33.59 8.75
CA ARG A 494 27.66 33.59 7.93
C ARG A 494 27.94 34.97 7.33
N ASN A 495 26.93 35.65 6.80
CA ASN A 495 27.07 36.99 6.23
C ASN A 495 27.51 38.01 7.30
N ARG A 496 26.92 37.96 8.51
CA ARG A 496 27.34 38.82 9.63
C ARG A 496 28.79 38.56 10.05
N ARG A 497 29.23 37.30 10.07
CA ARG A 497 30.64 36.96 10.37
C ARG A 497 31.58 37.48 9.29
N LYS A 498 31.25 37.32 8.01
CA LYS A 498 32.04 37.86 6.89
C LYS A 498 32.15 39.38 6.96
N ALA A 499 31.04 40.08 7.17
CA ALA A 499 31.04 41.55 7.32
C ALA A 499 31.91 42.01 8.50
N LYS A 500 31.87 41.29 9.63
CA LYS A 500 32.73 41.58 10.78
C LYS A 500 34.22 41.38 10.48
N VAL A 501 34.57 40.37 9.70
CA VAL A 501 35.97 40.13 9.29
C VAL A 501 36.46 41.20 8.32
N ILE A 502 35.61 41.67 7.40
CA ILE A 502 35.94 42.77 6.47
C ILE A 502 36.15 44.08 7.24
N SER A 503 35.25 44.41 8.17
CA SER A 503 35.33 45.59 9.03
C SER A 503 36.51 45.61 10.01
N VAL A 504 37.16 44.47 10.28
CA VAL A 504 38.36 44.38 11.14
C VAL A 504 39.64 44.41 10.29
N LYS A 505 39.53 44.24 8.97
CA LYS A 505 40.65 44.31 8.02
C LYS A 505 40.78 45.68 7.35
N GLN A 506 39.71 46.48 7.36
CA GLN A 506 39.74 47.93 7.13
C GLN A 506 40.04 48.62 8.46
#